data_AF-A0AAD3MQZ5-F1
#
_entry.id   AF-A0AAD3MQZ5-F1
#
_cell.length_a   1.000
_cell.length_b   1.000
_cell.length_c   1.000
_cell.angle_alpha   90.00
_cell.angle_beta   90.00
_cell.angle_gamma   90.00
#
_symmetry.space_group_name_H-M   'P 1'
#
loop_
_entity.id
_entity.type
_entity.pdbx_description
1 polymer ?
#
loop_
_entity_poly.entity_id
_entity_poly.type
_entity_poly.pdbx_seq_one_letter_code
_entity_poly.pdbx_strand_id
1 'polypeptide(L)'
;MTSSMLRRQLKNLVQNYSEAEVKVREATSNDPWGPSSSQMADISDLTYNVVACNEIMTMLWKRLKDDKNWRHIHKSLTLLEGTLC
;
A
#
# COMPACT_ATOMS: atom_id res chain seq x y z
N MET A 1 -21.48 -16.12 6.92
CA MET A 1 -20.55 -15.01 6.64
C MET A 1 -19.66 -14.82 7.86
N THR A 2 -18.35 -15.00 7.74
CA THR A 2 -17.44 -15.13 8.89
C THR A 2 -17.09 -13.76 9.48
N SER A 3 -17.09 -13.68 10.81
CA SER A 3 -16.86 -12.47 11.62
C SER A 3 -15.54 -11.73 11.35
N SER A 4 -14.59 -12.35 10.63
CA SER A 4 -13.31 -11.76 10.22
C SER A 4 -13.43 -10.73 9.09
N MET A 5 -14.35 -10.91 8.13
CA MET A 5 -14.55 -9.96 7.03
C MET A 5 -15.18 -8.66 7.51
N LEU A 6 -16.16 -8.77 8.41
CA LEU A 6 -16.81 -7.63 9.07
C LEU A 6 -15.80 -6.79 9.86
N ARG A 7 -14.89 -7.43 10.61
CA ARG A 7 -13.84 -6.71 11.34
C ARG A 7 -12.87 -5.97 10.42
N ARG A 8 -12.56 -6.53 9.24
CA ARG A 8 -11.68 -5.88 8.25
C ARG A 8 -12.36 -4.67 7.60
N GLN A 9 -13.65 -4.78 7.25
CA GLN A 9 -14.43 -3.65 6.73
C GLN A 9 -14.61 -2.55 7.80
N LEU A 10 -14.88 -2.92 9.05
CA LEU A 10 -14.92 -1.99 10.17
C LEU A 10 -13.57 -1.31 10.42
N LYS A 11 -12.44 -2.01 10.31
CA LYS A 11 -11.11 -1.41 10.45
C LYS A 11 -10.79 -0.41 9.33
N ASN A 12 -11.26 -0.66 8.11
CA ASN A 12 -11.10 0.26 6.98
C ASN A 12 -11.96 1.52 7.16
N LEU A 13 -13.19 1.38 7.66
CA LEU A 13 -14.08 2.49 8.01
C LEU A 13 -13.59 3.30 9.22
N VAL A 14 -13.05 2.63 10.24
CA VAL A 14 -12.55 3.27 11.48
C VAL A 14 -11.21 3.97 11.30
N GLN A 15 -10.44 3.62 10.25
CA GLN A 15 -9.13 4.25 10.01
C GLN A 15 -9.12 5.31 8.90
N ASN A 16 -10.23 5.57 8.20
CA ASN A 16 -10.28 6.54 7.09
C ASN A 16 -9.09 6.41 6.12
N TYR A 17 -8.67 5.18 5.82
CA TYR A 17 -7.60 4.99 4.83
C TYR A 17 -8.12 5.43 3.48
N SER A 18 -7.38 6.32 2.81
CA SER A 18 -7.74 6.74 1.47
C SER A 18 -7.62 5.56 0.50
N GLU A 19 -8.26 5.69 -0.67
CA GLU A 19 -8.14 4.69 -1.73
C GLU A 19 -6.66 4.43 -2.09
N ALA A 20 -5.83 5.48 -2.07
CA ALA A 20 -4.41 5.40 -2.32
C ALA A 20 -3.68 4.57 -1.25
N GLU A 21 -4.00 4.78 0.03
CA GLU A 21 -3.41 3.99 1.13
C GLU A 21 -3.80 2.52 1.06
N VAL A 22 -5.04 2.21 0.66
CA VAL A 22 -5.50 0.83 0.49
C VAL A 22 -4.71 0.13 -0.62
N LYS A 23 -4.58 0.77 -1.80
CA LYS A 23 -3.81 0.20 -2.93
C LYS A 23 -2.35 -0.06 -2.56
N VAL A 24 -1.69 0.88 -1.88
CA VAL A 24 -0.30 0.69 -1.41
C VAL A 24 -0.21 -0.48 -0.44
N ARG A 25 -1.15 -0.63 0.50
CA ARG A 25 -1.13 -1.73 1.47
C ARG A 25 -1.28 -3.10 0.81
N GLU A 26 -2.06 -3.17 -0.27
CA GLU A 26 -2.23 -4.38 -1.08
C GLU A 26 -0.98 -4.69 -1.91
N ALA A 27 -0.37 -3.68 -2.54
CA ALA A 27 0.87 -3.85 -3.29
C ALA A 27 2.06 -4.25 -2.39
N THR A 28 2.10 -3.74 -1.15
CA THR A 28 3.13 -4.08 -0.16
C THR A 28 2.67 -5.18 0.83
N SER A 29 1.81 -6.11 0.40
CA SER A 29 1.37 -7.22 1.26
C SER A 29 2.52 -8.18 1.61
N ASN A 30 2.33 -9.07 2.58
CA ASN A 30 3.33 -10.08 2.96
C ASN A 30 3.34 -11.32 2.02
N ASP A 31 2.59 -11.28 0.92
CA ASP A 31 2.51 -12.40 -0.02
C ASP A 31 3.88 -12.69 -0.64
N PRO A 32 4.19 -13.94 -1.04
CA PRO A 32 5.50 -14.31 -1.57
C PRO A 32 5.79 -13.73 -2.96
N TRP A 33 4.77 -13.31 -3.70
CA TRP A 33 4.92 -12.66 -5.01
C TRP A 33 5.05 -11.13 -4.88
N GLY A 34 5.78 -10.50 -5.80
CA GLY A 34 5.93 -9.04 -5.87
C GLY A 34 4.64 -8.31 -6.27
N PRO A 35 4.61 -6.96 -6.19
CA PRO A 35 3.49 -6.17 -6.71
C PRO A 35 3.33 -6.38 -8.22
N SER A 36 2.09 -6.46 -8.70
CA SER A 36 1.85 -6.60 -10.14
C SER A 36 2.12 -5.29 -10.87
N SER A 37 2.47 -5.35 -12.16
CA SER A 37 2.65 -4.15 -12.98
C SER A 37 1.38 -3.30 -13.06
N SER A 38 0.20 -3.92 -13.04
CA SER A 38 -1.08 -3.21 -12.98
C SER A 38 -1.26 -2.43 -11.67
N GLN A 39 -0.91 -3.02 -10.52
CA GLN A 39 -0.97 -2.33 -9.24
C GLN A 39 -0.01 -1.15 -9.18
N MET A 40 1.20 -1.30 -9.75
CA MET A 40 2.18 -0.22 -9.80
C MET A 40 1.71 0.93 -10.70
N ALA A 41 1.14 0.62 -11.88
CA ALA A 41 0.58 1.63 -12.79
C ALA A 41 -0.57 2.40 -12.13
N ASP A 42 -1.51 1.69 -11.51
CA ASP A 42 -2.63 2.28 -10.77
C ASP A 42 -2.16 3.24 -9.66
N ILE A 43 -1.09 2.89 -8.95
CA ILE A 43 -0.54 3.72 -7.88
C ILE A 43 0.23 4.90 -8.48
N SER A 44 0.95 4.70 -9.58
CA SER A 44 1.65 5.75 -10.32
C SER A 44 0.68 6.83 -10.78
N ASP A 45 -0.49 6.46 -11.30
CA ASP A 45 -1.51 7.43 -11.72
C ASP A 45 -2.04 8.25 -10.54
N LEU A 46 -2.12 7.66 -9.35
CA LEU A 46 -2.53 8.38 -8.14
C LEU A 46 -1.47 9.38 -7.65
N THR A 47 -0.19 9.20 -8.00
CA THR A 47 0.87 10.14 -7.58
C THR A 47 0.76 11.53 -8.22
N TYR A 48 0.04 11.66 -9.34
CA TYR A 48 -0.26 12.96 -9.95
C TYR A 48 -1.14 13.86 -9.06
N ASN A 49 -1.84 13.27 -8.08
CA ASN A 49 -2.57 14.02 -7.07
C ASN A 49 -1.68 14.24 -5.84
N VAL A 50 -1.40 15.50 -5.50
CA VAL A 50 -0.50 15.88 -4.39
C VAL A 50 -0.96 15.33 -3.03
N VAL A 51 -2.27 15.24 -2.79
CA VAL A 51 -2.81 14.68 -1.54
C VAL A 51 -2.58 13.17 -1.49
N ALA A 52 -2.96 12.45 -2.54
CA ALA A 52 -2.76 11.01 -2.64
C ALA A 52 -1.27 10.62 -2.62
N CYS A 53 -0.41 11.42 -3.27
CA CYS A 53 1.03 11.23 -3.25
C CYS A 53 1.60 11.30 -1.82
N ASN A 54 1.19 12.29 -1.02
CA ASN A 54 1.60 12.39 0.39
C ASN A 54 1.12 11.19 1.22
N GLU A 55 -0.09 10.70 0.97
CA GLU A 55 -0.65 9.51 1.64
C GLU A 55 0.12 8.23 1.27
N ILE A 56 0.42 8.04 -0.03
CA ILE A 56 1.24 6.93 -0.56
C ILE A 56 2.61 6.94 0.11
N MET A 57 3.29 8.08 0.11
CA MET A 57 4.63 8.23 0.71
C MET A 57 4.60 7.97 2.21
N THR A 58 3.58 8.44 2.92
CA THR A 58 3.40 8.18 4.36
C THR A 58 3.22 6.70 4.65
N MET A 59 2.45 5.98 3.82
CA MET A 59 2.25 4.54 3.97
C MET A 59 3.53 3.75 3.67
N LEU A 60 4.23 4.08 2.58
CA LEU A 60 5.52 3.49 2.22
C LEU A 60 6.54 3.68 3.36
N TRP A 61 6.59 4.86 3.97
CA TRP A 61 7.47 5.13 5.09
C TRP A 61 7.17 4.28 6.32
N LYS A 62 5.88 3.98 6.59
CA LYS A 62 5.48 3.03 7.65
C LYS A 62 5.96 1.62 7.34
N ARG A 63 5.91 1.18 6.08
CA ARG A 63 6.33 -0.16 5.64
C ARG A 63 7.84 -0.34 5.65
N LEU A 64 8.60 0.70 5.33
CA LEU A 64 10.07 0.68 5.40
C LEU A 64 10.60 0.60 6.84
N LYS A 65 9.81 1.05 7.82
CA LYS A 65 10.11 0.92 9.25
C LYS A 65 9.69 -0.43 9.87
N ASP A 66 9.12 -1.35 9.08
CA ASP A 66 8.70 -2.67 9.57
C ASP A 66 9.91 -3.63 9.65
N ASP A 67 10.48 -3.74 10.84
CA ASP A 67 11.64 -4.59 11.15
C ASP A 67 11.33 -6.10 11.18
N LYS A 68 10.05 -6.47 11.32
CA LYS A 68 9.61 -7.87 11.40
C LYS A 68 9.32 -8.47 10.04
N ASN A 69 8.86 -7.66 9.07
CA ASN A 69 8.44 -8.14 7.76
C ASN A 69 9.33 -7.55 6.66
N TRP A 70 10.46 -8.21 6.39
CA TRP A 70 11.39 -7.79 5.34
C TRP A 70 10.73 -7.65 3.96
N ARG A 71 9.65 -8.41 3.68
CA ARG A 71 8.89 -8.31 2.43
C ARG A 71 8.17 -6.97 2.29
N HIS A 72 7.71 -6.39 3.40
CA HIS A 72 7.13 -5.05 3.37
C HIS A 72 8.19 -4.03 2.94
N ILE A 73 9.43 -4.13 3.47
CA ILE A 73 10.54 -3.27 3.08
C ILE A 73 10.86 -3.45 1.59
N HIS A 74 11.11 -4.70 1.16
CA HIS A 74 11.51 -4.99 -0.22
C HIS A 74 10.47 -4.51 -1.25
N LYS A 75 9.18 -4.86 -1.06
CA LYS A 75 8.12 -4.44 -1.97
C LYS A 75 7.86 -2.94 -1.95
N SER A 76 8.10 -2.27 -0.82
CA SER A 76 7.99 -0.80 -0.75
C SER A 76 9.07 -0.13 -1.57
N LEU A 77 10.30 -0.66 -1.58
CA LEU A 77 11.37 -0.17 -2.44
C LEU A 77 11.07 -0.41 -3.92
N THR A 78 10.57 -1.59 -4.28
CA THR A 78 10.13 -1.87 -5.66
C THR A 78 9.01 -0.95 -6.10
N LEU A 79 8.03 -0.68 -5.23
CA LEU A 79 6.94 0.23 -5.54
C LEU A 79 7.42 1.68 -5.69
N LEU A 80 8.38 2.12 -4.88
CA LEU A 80 9.03 3.44 -5.04
C LEU A 80 9.73 3.55 -6.40
N GLU A 81 10.49 2.53 -6.80
CA GLU A 81 11.17 2.51 -8.10
C GLU A 81 10.16 2.56 -9.26
N GLY A 82 9.10 1.76 -9.20
CA GLY A 82 8.06 1.69 -10.23
C GLY A 82 7.11 2.88 -10.31
N THR A 83 7.11 3.77 -9.30
CA THR A 83 6.24 4.97 -9.25
C THR A 83 7.00 6.29 -9.44
N LEU A 84 8.35 6.28 -9.45
CA LEU A 84 9.21 7.47 -9.57
C LEU A 84 9.79 7.69 -10.99
N CYS A 85 9.19 7.14 -12.04
CA CYS A 85 9.60 7.36 -13.43
C CYS A 85 8.61 8.22 -14.21
#